data_AF-A0A7S2X9S2-F1
#
_entry.id   AF-A0A7S2X9S2-F1
#
_cell.length_a   1.000
_cell.length_b   1.000
_cell.length_c   1.000
_cell.angle_alpha   90.00
_cell.angle_beta   90.00
_cell.angle_gamma   90.00
#
_symmetry.space_group_name_H-M   'P 1'
#
loop_
_entity.id
_entity.type
_entity.pdbx_description
1 polymer ?
#
loop_
_entity_poly.entity_id
_entity_poly.type
_entity_poly.pdbx_seq_one_letter_code
_entity_poly.pdbx_strand_id
1 'polypeptide(L)'
;MHACTYAHTHTRTHAQAHRRINAHTHTQTHKHTRTQTHAHAHFRFALPVFLTALTARWSANFFNTGIFDMTVRARKLPFLKWKPPGWYAKITAVDVMSKDLVTFRELHPAGDLLRILRGNTHNAFPVVAEHTPPSSRALHADKHPVGKVLAGLVLRKHVCAALSRQTRHKVLVDPRLARDSKFTVMSPAFTTSELTWEDIEGTYPRYPSADDLSLDAKESRMLVDLRALYNPTPFVVRPIATVHHVYQIFRQLGLRHCVVARRSGEPVGIITRKDLTEEHCRDRLASARERGRFSIVNMSASYAYAPYGPTSPFF
;
A
#
# COMPACT_ATOMS: atom_id res chain seq x y z
N MET A 1 16.47 41.58 -23.71
CA MET A 1 15.83 41.93 -22.43
C MET A 1 15.51 43.42 -22.48
N HIS A 2 14.25 43.81 -22.62
CA HIS A 2 13.83 45.20 -22.45
C HIS A 2 12.92 45.27 -21.22
N ALA A 3 13.40 45.92 -20.15
CA ALA A 3 12.58 46.29 -19.01
C ALA A 3 12.02 47.68 -19.30
N CYS A 4 10.71 47.80 -19.46
CA CYS A 4 10.04 49.09 -19.58
C CYS A 4 9.50 49.46 -18.20
N THR A 5 10.15 50.42 -17.54
CA THR A 5 9.76 50.93 -16.22
C THR A 5 8.79 52.10 -16.42
N TYR A 6 7.53 51.95 -16.01
CA TYR A 6 6.59 53.07 -15.98
C TYR A 6 6.44 53.55 -14.53
N ALA A 7 6.81 54.80 -14.26
CA ALA A 7 6.67 55.43 -12.95
C ALA A 7 5.41 56.30 -12.95
N HIS A 8 4.42 55.97 -12.13
CA HIS A 8 3.29 56.84 -11.84
C HIS A 8 3.42 57.37 -10.41
N THR A 9 3.51 58.69 -10.26
CA THR A 9 3.53 59.41 -8.98
C THR A 9 2.12 59.91 -8.65
N HIS A 10 1.56 59.44 -7.53
CA HIS A 10 0.37 60.03 -6.93
C HIS A 10 0.78 60.81 -5.67
N THR A 11 0.51 62.12 -5.65
CA THR A 11 0.64 62.99 -4.49
C THR A 11 -0.68 63.00 -3.71
N ARG A 12 -0.64 62.62 -2.43
CA ARG A 12 -1.81 62.71 -1.54
C ARG A 12 -1.44 63.62 -0.36
N THR A 13 -2.08 64.78 -0.27
CA THR A 13 -1.89 65.76 0.80
C THR A 13 -2.88 65.50 1.93
N HIS A 14 -2.37 65.28 3.14
CA HIS A 14 -3.19 65.27 4.37
C HIS A 14 -2.97 66.59 5.10
N ALA A 15 -4.06 67.34 5.36
CA ALA A 15 -4.05 68.52 6.21
C ALA A 15 -4.70 68.17 7.55
N GLN A 16 -3.93 68.21 8.64
CA GLN A 16 -4.44 68.08 10.00
C GLN A 16 -4.50 69.48 10.63
N ALA A 17 -5.69 69.95 10.98
CA ALA A 17 -5.91 71.27 11.54
C ALA A 17 -5.86 71.23 13.08
N HIS A 18 -4.80 71.78 13.67
CA HIS A 18 -4.80 72.21 15.08
C HIS A 18 -4.31 73.65 15.19
N ARG A 19 -4.99 74.41 16.06
CA ARG A 19 -4.93 75.87 16.17
C ARG A 19 -3.55 76.40 16.59
N ARG A 20 -3.13 77.42 15.84
CA ARG A 20 -2.11 78.46 16.10
C ARG A 20 -0.63 78.10 15.84
N ILE A 21 -0.18 78.67 14.71
CA ILE A 21 1.13 79.29 14.40
C ILE A 21 2.32 78.33 14.33
N ASN A 22 2.41 77.68 13.16
CA ASN A 22 3.57 77.18 12.40
C ASN A 22 3.26 75.78 11.83
N ALA A 23 2.50 75.75 10.74
CA ALA A 23 2.18 74.50 10.05
C ALA A 23 3.30 74.17 9.05
N HIS A 24 4.26 73.34 9.46
CA HIS A 24 5.17 72.67 8.53
C HIS A 24 4.42 71.57 7.77
N THR A 25 4.40 71.67 6.45
CA THR A 25 3.84 70.65 5.55
C THR A 25 4.93 69.64 5.19
N HIS A 26 4.80 68.41 5.66
CA HIS A 26 5.70 67.31 5.30
C HIS A 26 5.12 66.54 4.10
N THR A 27 5.73 66.69 2.92
CA THR A 27 5.42 65.89 1.73
C THR A 27 6.21 64.58 1.77
N GLN A 28 5.62 63.51 2.30
CA GLN A 28 6.20 62.17 2.17
C GLN A 28 5.86 61.58 0.80
N THR A 29 6.90 61.33 0.00
CA THR A 29 6.80 60.67 -1.31
C THR A 29 7.11 59.19 -1.16
N HIS A 30 6.09 58.33 -1.13
CA HIS A 30 6.29 56.88 -1.21
C HIS A 30 6.44 56.45 -2.68
N LYS A 31 7.67 56.12 -3.09
CA LYS A 31 7.93 55.44 -4.36
C LYS A 31 7.63 53.94 -4.21
N HIS A 32 6.45 53.49 -4.63
CA HIS A 32 6.18 52.07 -4.80
C HIS A 32 6.71 51.59 -6.15
N THR A 33 7.91 51.01 -6.16
CA THR A 33 8.45 50.30 -7.33
C THR A 33 7.76 48.94 -7.43
N ARG A 34 6.70 48.85 -8.23
CA ARG A 34 6.04 47.57 -8.53
C ARG A 34 6.79 46.90 -9.68
N THR A 35 7.80 46.10 -9.37
CA THR A 35 8.47 45.21 -10.33
C THR A 35 7.49 44.09 -10.73
N GLN A 36 6.65 44.34 -11.73
CA GLN A 36 5.93 43.27 -12.41
C GLN A 36 6.92 42.53 -13.30
N THR A 37 7.56 41.48 -12.78
CA THR A 37 8.29 40.51 -13.59
C THR A 37 7.29 39.72 -14.42
N HIS A 38 6.99 40.20 -15.62
CA HIS A 38 6.32 39.40 -16.63
C HIS A 38 7.27 38.25 -17.05
N ALA A 39 7.20 37.13 -16.34
CA ALA A 39 7.79 35.88 -16.77
C ALA A 39 6.96 35.33 -17.95
N HIS A 40 7.04 35.97 -19.11
CA HIS A 40 6.71 35.31 -20.37
C HIS A 40 7.84 34.31 -20.62
N ALA A 41 7.74 33.13 -20.00
CA ALA A 41 8.59 32.00 -20.32
C ALA A 41 8.57 31.82 -21.84
N HIS A 42 9.72 32.05 -22.49
CA HIS A 42 9.82 32.03 -23.94
C HIS A 42 9.61 30.60 -24.45
N PHE A 43 8.35 30.20 -24.69
CA PHE A 43 7.97 28.92 -25.30
C PHE A 43 8.66 28.70 -26.66
N ARG A 44 9.16 29.77 -27.29
CA ARG A 44 10.02 29.74 -28.49
C ARG A 44 11.24 28.80 -28.35
N PHE A 45 11.77 28.60 -27.14
CA PHE A 45 12.88 27.66 -26.91
C PHE A 45 12.44 26.25 -26.52
N ALA A 46 11.14 26.01 -26.32
CA ALA A 46 10.65 24.69 -25.91
C ALA A 46 10.94 23.63 -26.99
N LEU A 47 10.69 23.94 -28.26
CA LEU A 47 10.91 22.99 -29.36
C LEU A 47 12.41 22.63 -29.54
N PRO A 48 13.36 23.59 -29.63
CA PRO A 48 14.78 23.26 -29.69
C PRO A 48 15.27 22.47 -28.47
N VAL A 49 14.86 22.83 -27.24
CA VAL A 49 15.25 22.13 -26.02
C VAL A 49 14.68 20.70 -25.98
N PHE A 50 13.45 20.51 -26.46
CA PHE A 50 12.85 19.17 -26.56
C PHE A 50 13.59 18.30 -27.56
N LEU A 51 13.92 18.84 -28.74
CA LEU A 51 14.66 18.10 -29.77
C LEU A 51 16.06 17.70 -29.29
N THR A 52 16.80 18.61 -28.66
CA THR A 52 18.13 18.28 -28.10
C THR A 52 18.05 17.27 -26.97
N ALA A 53 17.06 17.38 -26.08
CA ALA A 53 16.85 16.41 -25.02
C ALA A 53 16.43 15.03 -25.57
N LEU A 54 15.64 14.99 -26.63
CA LEU A 54 15.20 13.75 -27.27
C LEU A 54 16.35 13.02 -27.96
N THR A 55 17.17 13.73 -28.75
CA THR A 55 18.34 13.13 -29.41
C THR A 55 19.40 12.69 -28.40
N ALA A 56 19.62 13.48 -27.34
CA ALA A 56 20.48 13.10 -26.23
C ALA A 56 19.94 11.84 -25.51
N ARG A 57 18.64 11.77 -25.21
CA ARG A 57 18.03 10.59 -24.59
C ARG A 57 18.13 9.36 -25.47
N TRP A 58 17.92 9.50 -26.78
CA TRP A 58 17.94 8.37 -27.71
C TRP A 58 19.34 7.78 -27.87
N SER A 59 20.35 8.65 -28.08
CA SER A 59 21.75 8.25 -28.12
C SER A 59 22.21 7.65 -26.79
N ALA A 60 21.85 8.25 -25.65
CA ALA A 60 22.19 7.70 -24.33
C ALA A 60 21.59 6.31 -24.09
N ASN A 61 20.30 6.10 -24.41
CA ASN A 61 19.62 4.82 -24.22
C ASN A 61 20.17 3.70 -25.11
N PHE A 62 20.89 4.03 -26.19
CA PHE A 62 21.59 3.05 -27.01
C PHE A 62 22.80 2.46 -26.29
N PHE A 63 23.56 3.30 -25.56
CA PHE A 63 24.76 2.86 -24.86
C PHE A 63 24.48 2.35 -23.45
N ASN A 64 23.58 2.98 -22.71
CA ASN A 64 23.39 2.66 -21.29
C ASN A 64 21.97 2.91 -20.79
N THR A 65 21.60 2.21 -19.72
CA THR A 65 20.38 2.55 -18.96
C THR A 65 20.60 3.83 -18.16
N GLY A 66 19.52 4.58 -17.89
CA GLY A 66 19.62 5.80 -17.09
C GLY A 66 20.28 5.58 -15.74
N ILE A 67 21.05 6.56 -15.26
CA ILE A 67 21.85 6.49 -14.02
C ILE A 67 21.01 6.07 -12.80
N PHE A 68 19.75 6.50 -12.74
CA PHE A 68 18.82 6.12 -11.67
C PHE A 68 18.46 4.64 -11.71
N ASP A 69 18.19 4.08 -12.90
CA ASP A 69 17.91 2.65 -13.05
C ASP A 69 19.13 1.81 -12.69
N MET A 70 20.34 2.29 -13.03
CA MET A 70 21.59 1.65 -12.60
C MET A 70 21.75 1.68 -11.09
N THR A 71 21.44 2.80 -10.44
CA THR A 71 21.54 2.93 -8.97
C THR A 71 20.54 2.04 -8.25
N VAL A 72 19.30 1.96 -8.77
CA VAL A 72 18.25 1.07 -8.26
C VAL A 72 18.68 -0.39 -8.34
N ARG A 73 19.29 -0.78 -9.48
CA ARG A 73 19.83 -2.13 -9.69
C ARG A 73 21.02 -2.40 -8.76
N ALA A 74 21.96 -1.47 -8.64
CA ALA A 74 23.14 -1.59 -7.79
C ALA A 74 22.76 -1.75 -6.30
N ARG A 75 21.71 -1.04 -5.86
CA ARG A 75 21.18 -1.14 -4.48
C ARG A 75 20.18 -2.29 -4.28
N LYS A 76 19.90 -3.09 -5.31
CA LYS A 76 18.89 -4.18 -5.29
C LYS A 76 17.54 -3.75 -4.71
N LEU A 77 17.10 -2.53 -5.02
CA LEU A 77 15.83 -2.03 -4.53
C LEU A 77 14.68 -2.72 -5.30
N PRO A 78 13.65 -3.24 -4.61
CA PRO A 78 12.52 -3.90 -5.26
C PRO A 78 11.63 -2.86 -5.96
N PHE A 79 12.04 -2.45 -7.17
CA PHE A 79 11.39 -1.45 -7.99
C PHE A 79 10.65 -2.09 -9.18
N LEU A 80 9.39 -1.69 -9.37
CA LEU A 80 8.56 -2.17 -10.47
C LEU A 80 8.54 -1.14 -11.62
N LYS A 81 9.10 -1.53 -12.77
CA LYS A 81 9.11 -0.77 -14.04
C LYS A 81 7.71 -0.44 -14.56
N TRP A 82 7.64 0.46 -15.57
CA TRP A 82 6.34 0.92 -16.10
C TRP A 82 5.44 -0.21 -16.63
N LYS A 83 6.02 -1.10 -17.42
CA LYS A 83 5.34 -2.27 -17.96
C LYS A 83 6.01 -3.55 -17.45
N PRO A 84 5.23 -4.59 -17.14
CA PRO A 84 5.80 -5.91 -16.90
C PRO A 84 6.40 -6.47 -18.21
N PRO A 85 7.42 -7.35 -18.12
CA PRO A 85 7.88 -8.13 -19.26
C PRO A 85 6.78 -9.01 -19.85
N GLY A 86 6.75 -9.20 -21.18
CA GLY A 86 5.68 -9.97 -21.85
C GLY A 86 5.56 -11.42 -21.38
N TRP A 87 6.66 -12.05 -20.96
CA TRP A 87 6.66 -13.42 -20.43
C TRP A 87 5.96 -13.57 -19.07
N TYR A 88 5.66 -12.47 -18.36
CA TYR A 88 4.86 -12.49 -17.14
C TYR A 88 3.44 -13.03 -17.37
N ALA A 89 2.96 -13.01 -18.62
CA ALA A 89 1.68 -13.61 -18.98
C ALA A 89 1.67 -15.15 -18.89
N LYS A 90 2.86 -15.79 -18.93
CA LYS A 90 3.02 -17.25 -18.95
C LYS A 90 3.12 -17.89 -17.57
N ILE A 91 3.27 -17.07 -16.53
CA ILE A 91 3.41 -17.50 -15.13
C ILE A 91 2.21 -17.03 -14.32
N THR A 92 1.89 -17.77 -13.26
CA THR A 92 0.72 -17.50 -12.44
C THR A 92 1.07 -17.04 -11.03
N ALA A 93 0.09 -16.47 -10.33
CA ALA A 93 0.22 -15.99 -8.96
C ALA A 93 0.72 -17.10 -8.00
N VAL A 94 0.28 -18.35 -8.19
CA VAL A 94 0.68 -19.48 -7.34
C VAL A 94 2.17 -19.84 -7.43
N ASP A 95 2.81 -19.48 -8.55
CA ASP A 95 4.22 -19.77 -8.83
C ASP A 95 5.14 -18.77 -8.13
N VAL A 96 4.66 -17.53 -7.99
CA VAL A 96 5.43 -16.39 -7.50
C VAL A 96 5.16 -16.05 -6.03
N MET A 97 3.94 -16.33 -5.55
CA MET A 97 3.53 -16.00 -4.18
C MET A 97 4.39 -16.67 -3.10
N SER A 98 4.47 -16.03 -1.94
CA SER A 98 5.01 -16.64 -0.73
C SER A 98 3.99 -17.65 -0.17
N LYS A 99 4.42 -18.90 0.01
CA LYS A 99 3.56 -20.03 0.44
C LYS A 99 3.54 -20.25 1.95
N ASP A 100 4.55 -19.75 2.66
CA ASP A 100 4.67 -19.85 4.11
C ASP A 100 3.74 -18.83 4.77
N LEU A 101 2.44 -19.13 4.76
CA LEU A 101 1.41 -18.23 5.22
C LEU A 101 1.21 -18.35 6.74
N VAL A 102 1.51 -17.26 7.44
CA VAL A 102 1.17 -17.10 8.85
C VAL A 102 -0.15 -16.36 8.97
N THR A 103 -1.18 -17.03 9.48
CA THR A 103 -2.54 -16.49 9.60
C THR A 103 -2.92 -16.26 11.06
N PHE A 104 -3.69 -15.21 11.33
CA PHE A 104 -4.34 -15.01 12.62
C PHE A 104 -5.81 -15.44 12.58
N ARG A 105 -6.37 -15.75 13.75
CA ARG A 105 -7.80 -15.97 13.92
C ARG A 105 -8.46 -14.66 14.32
N GLU A 106 -9.75 -14.50 14.05
CA GLU A 106 -10.51 -13.31 14.51
C GLU A 106 -10.39 -13.10 16.02
N LEU A 107 -10.51 -14.20 16.79
CA LEU A 107 -10.22 -14.23 18.22
C LEU A 107 -8.94 -15.03 18.42
N HIS A 108 -7.84 -14.36 18.79
CA HIS A 108 -6.53 -15.00 18.92
C HIS A 108 -5.91 -14.74 20.31
N PRO A 109 -5.28 -15.73 20.97
CA PRO A 109 -4.61 -15.50 22.24
C PRO A 109 -3.49 -14.46 22.12
N ALA A 110 -3.44 -13.48 23.03
CA ALA A 110 -2.48 -12.39 22.99
C ALA A 110 -1.02 -12.87 23.06
N GLY A 111 -0.75 -13.88 23.88
CA GLY A 111 0.58 -14.49 23.99
C GLY A 111 1.02 -15.16 22.69
N ASP A 112 0.09 -15.77 21.96
CA ASP A 112 0.40 -16.42 20.68
C ASP A 112 0.63 -15.39 19.57
N LEU A 113 -0.18 -14.31 19.54
CA LEU A 113 0.08 -13.15 18.67
C LEU A 113 1.50 -12.62 18.91
N LEU A 114 1.86 -12.34 20.16
CA LEU A 114 3.18 -11.78 20.49
C LEU A 114 4.32 -12.73 20.10
N ARG A 115 4.16 -14.04 20.32
CA ARG A 115 5.11 -15.06 19.88
C ARG A 115 5.29 -15.06 18.37
N ILE A 116 4.19 -15.04 17.61
CA ILE A 116 4.22 -15.01 16.14
C ILE A 116 4.86 -13.72 15.64
N LEU A 117 4.53 -12.58 16.24
CA LEU A 117 5.11 -11.29 15.91
C LEU A 117 6.62 -11.27 16.16
N ARG A 118 7.11 -11.82 17.29
CA ARG A 118 8.55 -11.90 17.56
C ARG A 118 9.28 -12.89 16.65
N GLY A 119 8.64 -14.01 16.32
CA GLY A 119 9.24 -15.04 15.45
C GLY A 119 9.27 -14.70 13.97
N ASN A 120 8.54 -13.67 13.52
CA ASN A 120 8.41 -13.32 12.09
C ASN A 120 8.72 -11.85 11.83
N THR A 121 9.28 -11.56 10.66
CA THR A 121 9.54 -10.19 10.18
C THR A 121 8.46 -9.66 9.23
N HIS A 122 7.35 -10.39 9.09
CA HIS A 122 6.25 -10.01 8.20
C HIS A 122 5.46 -8.81 8.74
N ASN A 123 5.03 -7.95 7.81
CA ASN A 123 4.31 -6.70 8.12
C ASN A 123 2.80 -6.80 7.97
N ALA A 124 2.29 -7.91 7.43
CA ALA A 124 0.87 -8.15 7.26
C ALA A 124 0.54 -9.63 7.43
N PHE A 125 -0.61 -9.91 8.02
CA PHE A 125 -1.08 -11.25 8.36
C PHE A 125 -2.55 -11.37 7.95
N PRO A 126 -2.94 -12.41 7.19
CA PRO A 126 -4.34 -12.65 6.88
C PRO A 126 -5.05 -13.12 8.14
N VAL A 127 -6.22 -12.55 8.39
CA VAL A 127 -7.12 -13.00 9.45
C VAL A 127 -8.12 -13.97 8.82
N VAL A 128 -8.26 -15.14 9.44
CA VAL A 128 -9.18 -16.17 9.00
C VAL A 128 -10.30 -16.36 10.01
N ALA A 129 -11.52 -16.50 9.49
CA ALA A 129 -12.66 -16.98 10.24
C ALA A 129 -12.67 -18.51 10.19
N GLU A 130 -12.85 -19.14 11.34
CA GLU A 130 -13.11 -20.58 11.42
C GLU A 130 -14.60 -20.79 11.14
N HIS A 131 -14.94 -21.13 9.90
CA HIS A 131 -16.31 -21.48 9.55
C HIS A 131 -16.55 -22.93 9.97
N THR A 132 -17.17 -23.13 11.14
CA THR A 132 -17.84 -24.40 11.43
C THR A 132 -18.99 -24.54 10.43
N PRO A 133 -19.07 -25.62 9.62
CA PRO A 133 -20.24 -25.86 8.82
C PRO A 133 -21.46 -26.00 9.75
N PRO A 134 -22.63 -25.42 9.42
CA PRO A 134 -23.82 -25.58 10.23
C PRO A 134 -24.16 -27.06 10.34
N SER A 135 -24.10 -27.56 11.57
CA SER A 135 -24.24 -28.97 11.97
C SER A 135 -25.68 -29.48 11.85
N SER A 136 -26.30 -29.37 10.67
CA SER A 136 -27.65 -29.94 10.43
C SER A 136 -27.98 -30.35 8.99
N ARG A 137 -27.06 -30.26 8.01
CA ARG A 137 -27.34 -30.67 6.62
C ARG A 137 -26.23 -31.43 5.88
N ALA A 138 -25.40 -32.18 6.60
CA ALA A 138 -24.42 -33.09 5.99
C ALA A 138 -24.84 -34.55 6.15
N LEU A 139 -25.94 -34.95 5.51
CA LEU A 139 -26.16 -36.33 5.10
C LEU A 139 -25.75 -36.36 3.61
N HIS A 140 -24.58 -36.92 3.31
CA HIS A 140 -23.98 -36.99 1.96
C HIS A 140 -23.44 -35.68 1.38
N ALA A 141 -22.36 -35.16 1.97
CA ALA A 141 -21.41 -34.36 1.22
C ALA A 141 -20.01 -34.66 1.75
N ASP A 142 -19.08 -34.84 0.82
CA ASP A 142 -17.69 -35.25 1.02
C ASP A 142 -17.02 -34.54 2.20
N LYS A 143 -16.07 -35.26 2.83
CA LYS A 143 -15.13 -34.81 3.86
C LYS A 143 -14.27 -33.63 3.37
N HIS A 144 -14.86 -32.48 3.09
CA HIS A 144 -14.12 -31.26 2.87
C HIS A 144 -13.72 -30.71 4.23
N PRO A 145 -12.41 -30.60 4.53
CA PRO A 145 -11.94 -30.17 5.83
C PRO A 145 -12.45 -28.76 6.12
N VAL A 146 -12.73 -28.50 7.40
CA VAL A 146 -13.03 -27.18 7.98
C VAL A 146 -12.12 -26.13 7.36
N GLY A 147 -12.64 -25.39 6.39
CA GLY A 147 -11.85 -24.47 5.57
C GLY A 147 -11.68 -23.15 6.31
N LYS A 148 -10.43 -22.73 6.53
CA LYS A 148 -10.12 -21.38 6.99
C LYS A 148 -10.55 -20.39 5.90
N VAL A 149 -11.54 -19.55 6.16
CA VAL A 149 -12.00 -18.54 5.18
C VAL A 149 -11.34 -17.21 5.52
N LEU A 150 -10.84 -16.50 4.51
CA LEU A 150 -10.26 -15.17 4.68
C LEU A 150 -11.32 -14.18 5.17
N ALA A 151 -11.14 -13.66 6.38
CA ALA A 151 -11.95 -12.58 6.96
C ALA A 151 -11.39 -11.19 6.63
N GLY A 152 -10.06 -11.06 6.61
CA GLY A 152 -9.41 -9.78 6.34
C GLY A 152 -7.89 -9.82 6.35
N LEU A 153 -7.27 -8.64 6.30
CA LEU A 153 -5.81 -8.48 6.41
C LEU A 153 -5.47 -7.48 7.51
N VAL A 154 -4.66 -7.88 8.48
CA VAL A 154 -4.18 -7.00 9.54
C VAL A 154 -2.69 -6.71 9.37
N LEU A 155 -2.27 -5.49 9.72
CA LEU A 155 -0.86 -5.10 9.68
C LEU A 155 -0.20 -5.34 11.04
N ARG A 156 1.07 -5.74 11.01
CA ARG A 156 1.93 -5.91 12.21
C ARG A 156 1.82 -4.71 13.14
N LYS A 157 1.98 -3.51 12.57
CA LYS A 157 1.96 -2.25 13.31
C LYS A 157 0.65 -2.00 14.05
N HIS A 158 -0.50 -2.41 13.48
CA HIS A 158 -1.80 -2.25 14.13
C HIS A 158 -1.94 -3.22 15.31
N VAL A 159 -1.48 -4.47 15.14
CA VAL A 159 -1.49 -5.45 16.24
C VAL A 159 -0.54 -5.01 17.35
N CYS A 160 0.65 -4.51 17.02
CA CYS A 160 1.58 -3.99 18.03
C CYS A 160 1.01 -2.76 18.75
N ALA A 161 0.39 -1.83 18.02
CA ALA A 161 -0.25 -0.66 18.61
C ALA A 161 -1.44 -1.05 19.51
N ALA A 162 -2.24 -2.05 19.12
CA ALA A 162 -3.35 -2.57 19.90
C ALA A 162 -2.91 -3.32 21.17
N LEU A 163 -1.75 -3.98 21.12
CA LEU A 163 -1.15 -4.68 22.27
C LEU A 163 -0.28 -3.76 23.15
N SER A 164 -0.15 -2.48 22.78
CA SER A 164 0.60 -1.50 23.56
C SER A 164 0.00 -1.34 24.96
N ARG A 165 0.83 -0.97 25.94
CA ARG A 165 0.40 -0.74 27.33
C ARG A 165 -0.78 0.23 27.45
N GLN A 166 -0.85 1.20 26.54
CA GLN A 166 -1.88 2.24 26.53
C GLN A 166 -3.26 1.74 26.08
N THR A 167 -3.32 0.71 25.24
CA THR A 167 -4.55 0.33 24.50
C THR A 167 -4.97 -1.12 24.77
N ARG A 168 -4.07 -1.96 25.28
CA ARG A 168 -4.32 -3.40 25.49
C ARG A 168 -5.57 -3.69 26.33
N HIS A 169 -5.88 -2.85 27.31
CA HIS A 169 -7.07 -3.02 28.16
C HIS A 169 -8.40 -2.90 27.39
N LYS A 170 -8.41 -2.21 26.24
CA LYS A 170 -9.60 -2.06 25.38
C LYS A 170 -9.82 -3.24 24.42
N VAL A 171 -8.80 -4.08 24.25
CA VAL A 171 -8.76 -5.10 23.19
C VAL A 171 -8.75 -6.51 23.77
N LEU A 172 -8.22 -6.69 24.97
CA LEU A 172 -8.15 -7.98 25.64
C LEU A 172 -9.52 -8.39 26.17
N VAL A 173 -9.95 -9.59 25.80
CA VAL A 173 -11.20 -10.22 26.19
C VAL A 173 -10.90 -11.50 26.97
N ASP A 174 -11.54 -11.67 28.12
CA ASP A 174 -11.40 -12.89 28.91
C ASP A 174 -12.02 -14.09 28.17
N PRO A 175 -11.32 -15.23 28.02
CA PRO A 175 -11.80 -16.38 27.27
C PRO A 175 -13.11 -17.00 27.81
N ARG A 176 -13.40 -16.79 29.10
CA ARG A 176 -14.64 -17.26 29.74
C ARG A 176 -15.86 -16.50 29.23
N LEU A 177 -15.74 -15.17 29.14
CA LEU A 177 -16.81 -14.30 28.66
C LEU A 177 -17.11 -14.54 27.16
N ALA A 178 -16.07 -14.88 26.38
CA ALA A 178 -16.18 -15.23 24.98
C ALA A 178 -16.90 -16.56 24.71
N ARG A 179 -16.97 -17.49 25.68
CA ARG A 179 -17.66 -18.79 25.54
C ARG A 179 -19.16 -18.72 25.84
N ASP A 180 -19.58 -17.81 26.71
CA ASP A 180 -20.98 -17.69 27.12
C ASP A 180 -21.85 -17.03 26.05
N SER A 181 -21.23 -16.31 25.10
CA SER A 181 -21.92 -15.87 23.88
C SER A 181 -22.09 -17.08 22.97
N LYS A 182 -23.32 -17.60 22.84
CA LYS A 182 -23.71 -18.51 21.75
C LYS A 182 -23.37 -17.85 20.41
N PHE A 183 -22.17 -18.17 19.92
CA PHE A 183 -21.43 -17.54 18.84
C PHE A 183 -22.13 -17.81 17.50
N THR A 184 -23.19 -17.06 17.24
CA THR A 184 -23.80 -17.00 15.92
C THR A 184 -23.06 -15.92 15.15
N VAL A 185 -22.32 -16.36 14.14
CA VAL A 185 -22.01 -15.58 12.94
C VAL A 185 -23.25 -14.75 12.60
N MET A 186 -23.14 -13.42 12.51
CA MET A 186 -24.21 -12.42 12.25
C MET A 186 -24.64 -11.50 13.41
N SER A 187 -23.92 -11.40 14.53
CA SER A 187 -24.14 -10.26 15.44
C SER A 187 -23.07 -9.17 15.23
N PRO A 188 -23.42 -8.00 14.67
CA PRO A 188 -22.53 -6.82 14.64
C PRO A 188 -22.34 -6.21 16.04
N ALA A 189 -23.01 -6.74 17.06
CA ALA A 189 -23.01 -6.20 18.43
C ALA A 189 -21.79 -6.62 19.28
N PHE A 190 -20.83 -7.36 18.73
CA PHE A 190 -19.54 -7.61 19.39
C PHE A 190 -18.44 -6.69 18.87
N THR A 191 -18.76 -5.42 18.64
CA THR A 191 -17.79 -4.32 18.71
C THR A 191 -17.58 -3.94 20.18
N THR A 192 -17.07 -4.85 21.00
CA THR A 192 -16.72 -4.53 22.41
C THR A 192 -15.35 -3.87 22.52
N SER A 193 -14.62 -3.72 21.41
CA SER A 193 -13.42 -2.91 21.42
C SER A 193 -13.82 -1.44 21.37
N GLU A 194 -13.69 -0.73 22.48
CA GLU A 194 -13.68 0.74 22.55
C GLU A 194 -12.44 1.36 21.86
N LEU A 195 -11.71 0.55 21.09
CA LEU A 195 -10.49 0.95 20.42
C LEU A 195 -10.86 1.88 19.26
N THR A 196 -10.45 3.14 19.36
CA THR A 196 -10.67 4.10 18.28
C THR A 196 -9.50 4.08 17.30
N TRP A 197 -9.68 4.70 16.14
CA TRP A 197 -8.60 4.82 15.17
C TRP A 197 -7.47 5.73 15.68
N GLU A 198 -7.80 6.76 16.48
CA GLU A 198 -6.80 7.65 17.09
C GLU A 198 -5.88 6.90 18.06
N ASP A 199 -6.40 5.91 18.79
CA ASP A 199 -5.59 5.07 19.68
C ASP A 199 -4.48 4.31 18.93
N ILE A 200 -4.74 3.96 17.66
CA ILE A 200 -3.79 3.21 16.81
C ILE A 200 -2.86 4.16 16.05
N GLU A 201 -3.40 5.23 15.46
CA GLU A 201 -2.62 6.17 14.64
C GLU A 201 -1.93 7.27 15.43
N GLY A 202 -2.27 7.48 16.70
CA GLY A 202 -1.60 8.45 17.57
C GLY A 202 -0.10 8.19 17.73
N THR A 203 0.35 6.94 17.50
CA THR A 203 1.79 6.58 17.51
C THR A 203 2.48 6.75 16.16
N TYR A 204 1.78 7.23 15.12
CA TYR A 204 2.40 7.49 13.82
C TYR A 204 3.46 8.59 13.93
N PRO A 205 4.62 8.46 13.26
CA PRO A 205 5.02 7.38 12.36
C PRO A 205 5.73 6.20 13.02
N ARG A 206 6.04 6.28 14.33
CA ARG A 206 6.86 5.29 15.06
C ARG A 206 5.98 4.39 15.91
N TYR A 207 5.49 3.32 15.30
CA TYR A 207 4.75 2.28 15.99
C TYR A 207 5.64 1.48 16.95
N PRO A 208 5.09 0.94 18.05
CA PRO A 208 5.83 0.11 18.99
C PRO A 208 6.31 -1.18 18.32
N SER A 209 7.52 -1.65 18.64
CA SER A 209 8.02 -2.93 18.17
C SER A 209 7.39 -4.07 18.98
N ALA A 210 7.40 -5.28 18.42
CA ALA A 210 6.97 -6.48 19.14
C ALA A 210 7.89 -6.80 20.35
N ASP A 211 9.11 -6.27 20.36
CA ASP A 211 10.07 -6.46 21.45
C ASP A 211 9.75 -5.58 22.66
N ASP A 212 9.17 -4.39 22.42
CA ASP A 212 8.78 -3.43 23.47
C ASP A 212 7.54 -3.90 24.25
N LEU A 213 6.78 -4.83 23.69
CA LEU A 213 5.54 -5.33 24.26
C LEU A 213 5.84 -6.37 25.34
N SER A 214 5.41 -6.10 26.57
CA SER A 214 5.43 -7.07 27.67
C SER A 214 3.99 -7.37 28.07
N LEU A 215 3.64 -8.66 28.11
CA LEU A 215 2.34 -9.15 28.54
C LEU A 215 2.51 -9.97 29.80
N ASP A 216 1.61 -9.78 30.76
CA ASP A 216 1.57 -10.58 31.97
C ASP A 216 1.09 -12.02 31.67
N ALA A 217 1.31 -12.94 32.60
CA ALA A 217 0.86 -14.34 32.44
C ALA A 217 -0.66 -14.46 32.28
N LYS A 218 -1.43 -13.53 32.87
CA LYS A 218 -2.89 -13.43 32.69
C LYS A 218 -3.23 -12.90 31.30
N GLU A 219 -2.65 -11.78 30.91
CA GLU A 219 -2.89 -11.11 29.61
C GLU A 219 -2.52 -12.01 28.44
N SER A 220 -1.43 -12.78 28.56
CA SER A 220 -0.98 -13.72 27.55
C SER A 220 -2.03 -14.81 27.23
N ARG A 221 -2.91 -15.12 28.18
CA ARG A 221 -4.01 -16.09 28.02
C ARG A 221 -5.31 -15.46 27.55
N MET A 222 -5.43 -14.13 27.59
CA MET A 222 -6.61 -13.41 27.10
C MET A 222 -6.68 -13.46 25.58
N LEU A 223 -7.90 -13.36 25.05
CA LEU A 223 -8.15 -13.29 23.61
C LEU A 223 -8.10 -11.85 23.15
N VAL A 224 -7.60 -11.65 21.94
CA VAL A 224 -7.60 -10.38 21.23
C VAL A 224 -8.60 -10.47 20.10
N ASP A 225 -9.57 -9.56 20.07
CA ASP A 225 -10.50 -9.44 18.97
C ASP A 225 -9.89 -8.59 17.85
N LEU A 226 -9.53 -9.24 16.75
CA LEU A 226 -8.94 -8.58 15.58
C LEU A 226 -9.98 -7.96 14.64
N ARG A 227 -11.29 -8.18 14.85
CA ARG A 227 -12.36 -7.72 13.94
C ARG A 227 -12.42 -6.20 13.76
N ALA A 228 -12.05 -5.46 14.80
CA ALA A 228 -11.95 -4.00 14.73
C ALA A 228 -10.61 -3.50 14.14
N LEU A 229 -9.63 -4.38 13.92
CA LEU A 229 -8.25 -4.02 13.54
C LEU A 229 -7.90 -4.35 12.09
N TYR A 230 -8.51 -5.40 11.52
CA TYR A 230 -8.18 -5.84 10.17
C TYR A 230 -8.97 -5.05 9.13
N ASN A 231 -8.40 -4.96 7.92
CA ASN A 231 -9.16 -4.53 6.75
C ASN A 231 -10.05 -5.70 6.28
N PRO A 232 -11.39 -5.60 6.30
CA PRO A 232 -12.30 -6.67 5.88
C PRO A 232 -12.29 -6.91 4.36
N THR A 233 -11.79 -5.95 3.57
CA THR A 233 -11.76 -6.03 2.11
C THR A 233 -10.33 -5.90 1.57
N PRO A 234 -9.44 -6.86 1.88
CA PRO A 234 -8.10 -6.86 1.29
C PRO A 234 -8.18 -7.12 -0.22
N PHE A 235 -7.17 -6.67 -0.96
CA PHE A 235 -7.05 -7.03 -2.38
C PHE A 235 -6.68 -8.51 -2.50
N VAL A 236 -7.60 -9.27 -3.09
CA VAL A 236 -7.46 -10.71 -3.30
C VAL A 236 -7.32 -11.02 -4.79
N VAL A 237 -6.37 -11.88 -5.13
CA VAL A 237 -6.23 -12.45 -6.48
C VAL A 237 -6.36 -13.97 -6.45
N ARG A 238 -6.75 -14.55 -7.58
CA ARG A 238 -6.87 -15.99 -7.74
C ARG A 238 -5.49 -16.61 -7.98
N PRO A 239 -5.24 -17.86 -7.53
CA PRO A 239 -3.95 -18.53 -7.75
C PRO A 239 -3.56 -18.66 -9.22
N ILE A 240 -4.57 -18.81 -10.10
CA ILE A 240 -4.40 -18.94 -11.55
C ILE A 240 -4.21 -17.59 -12.27
N ALA A 241 -4.37 -16.46 -11.59
CA ALA A 241 -4.20 -15.15 -12.21
C ALA A 241 -2.77 -15.01 -12.74
N THR A 242 -2.61 -14.45 -13.94
CA THR A 242 -1.28 -14.24 -14.52
C THR A 242 -0.52 -13.18 -13.74
N VAL A 243 0.80 -13.34 -13.63
CA VAL A 243 1.64 -12.35 -12.94
C VAL A 243 1.58 -11.00 -13.64
N HIS A 244 1.38 -10.97 -14.96
CA HIS A 244 1.12 -9.73 -15.71
C HIS A 244 -0.06 -8.95 -15.12
N HIS A 245 -1.19 -9.62 -14.89
CA HIS A 245 -2.38 -8.98 -14.32
C HIS A 245 -2.14 -8.54 -12.87
N VAL A 246 -1.54 -9.40 -12.03
CA VAL A 246 -1.20 -9.05 -10.65
C VAL A 246 -0.27 -7.83 -10.59
N TYR A 247 0.72 -7.75 -11.50
CA TYR A 247 1.64 -6.63 -11.61
C TYR A 247 0.93 -5.31 -11.91
N GLN A 248 -0.02 -5.32 -12.86
CA GLN A 248 -0.81 -4.14 -13.19
C GLN A 248 -1.61 -3.65 -11.99
N ILE A 249 -2.30 -4.56 -11.27
CA ILE A 249 -3.05 -4.24 -10.05
C ILE A 249 -2.12 -3.61 -9.01
N PHE A 250 -0.98 -4.23 -8.72
CA PHE A 250 -0.02 -3.72 -7.73
C PHE A 250 0.46 -2.31 -8.05
N ARG A 251 0.73 -2.05 -9.32
CA ARG A 251 1.31 -0.80 -9.77
C ARG A 251 0.29 0.32 -9.91
N GLN A 252 -0.92 0.02 -10.35
CA GLN A 252 -2.00 1.00 -10.50
C GLN A 252 -2.58 1.41 -9.13
N LEU A 253 -2.74 0.45 -8.22
CA LEU A 253 -3.34 0.70 -6.90
C LEU A 253 -2.30 0.97 -5.80
N GLY A 254 -1.00 0.85 -6.11
CA GLY A 254 0.07 1.11 -5.14
C GLY A 254 0.11 0.10 -3.97
N LEU A 255 -0.29 -1.15 -4.20
CA LEU A 255 -0.43 -2.15 -3.15
C LEU A 255 0.91 -2.50 -2.49
N ARG A 256 0.85 -2.82 -1.19
CA ARG A 256 1.98 -3.41 -0.44
C ARG A 256 1.87 -4.93 -0.32
N HIS A 257 0.66 -5.42 -0.10
CA HIS A 257 0.35 -6.84 0.08
C HIS A 257 -0.91 -7.16 -0.72
N CYS A 258 -0.93 -8.33 -1.35
CA CYS A 258 -2.10 -8.86 -2.02
C CYS A 258 -2.25 -10.32 -1.62
N VAL A 259 -3.43 -10.70 -1.15
CA VAL A 259 -3.69 -12.07 -0.70
C VAL A 259 -4.05 -12.92 -1.90
N VAL A 260 -3.48 -14.12 -2.00
CA VAL A 260 -3.89 -15.11 -2.98
C VAL A 260 -4.82 -16.08 -2.28
N ALA A 261 -6.08 -16.19 -2.75
CA ALA A 261 -7.07 -17.07 -2.14
C ALA A 261 -7.82 -17.92 -3.17
N ARG A 262 -8.18 -19.14 -2.78
CA ARG A 262 -8.97 -20.08 -3.61
C ARG A 262 -10.42 -19.62 -3.74
N ARG A 263 -11.20 -20.28 -4.60
CA ARG A 263 -12.66 -20.05 -4.70
C ARG A 263 -13.38 -20.31 -3.38
N SER A 264 -12.85 -21.22 -2.56
CA SER A 264 -13.36 -21.52 -1.22
C SER A 264 -13.16 -20.39 -0.21
N GLY A 265 -12.47 -19.31 -0.58
CA GLY A 265 -12.08 -18.24 0.36
C GLY A 265 -10.85 -18.57 1.18
N GLU A 266 -10.24 -19.74 1.00
CA GLU A 266 -9.02 -20.14 1.70
C GLU A 266 -7.80 -19.34 1.21
N PRO A 267 -7.10 -18.60 2.09
CA PRO A 267 -5.88 -17.92 1.72
C PRO A 267 -4.74 -18.92 1.56
N VAL A 268 -4.08 -18.91 0.41
CA VAL A 268 -2.99 -19.85 0.06
C VAL A 268 -1.62 -19.19 -0.01
N GLY A 269 -1.56 -17.86 -0.02
CA GLY A 269 -0.31 -17.13 -0.04
C GLY A 269 -0.49 -15.62 -0.09
N ILE A 270 0.62 -14.90 -0.03
CA ILE A 270 0.67 -13.44 -0.20
C ILE A 270 1.68 -13.11 -1.28
N ILE A 271 1.33 -12.12 -2.09
CA ILE A 271 2.24 -11.46 -3.02
C ILE A 271 2.57 -10.09 -2.45
N THR A 272 3.83 -9.72 -2.55
CA THR A 272 4.37 -8.41 -2.20
C THR A 272 5.17 -7.85 -3.38
N ARG A 273 5.61 -6.60 -3.27
CA ARG A 273 6.39 -5.93 -4.32
C ARG A 273 7.65 -6.70 -4.71
N LYS A 274 8.37 -7.27 -3.74
CA LYS A 274 9.62 -8.02 -3.98
C LYS A 274 9.36 -9.28 -4.84
N ASP A 275 8.19 -9.90 -4.69
CA ASP A 275 7.84 -11.11 -5.42
C ASP A 275 7.57 -10.82 -6.90
N LEU A 276 7.22 -9.59 -7.26
CA LEU A 276 6.93 -9.19 -8.64
C LEU A 276 8.15 -8.67 -9.41
N THR A 277 9.31 -8.64 -8.77
CA THR A 277 10.57 -8.25 -9.40
C THR A 277 10.99 -9.26 -10.47
N GLU A 278 11.69 -8.78 -11.49
CA GLU A 278 12.08 -9.63 -12.63
C GLU A 278 13.03 -10.76 -12.21
N GLU A 279 13.95 -10.49 -11.28
CA GLU A 279 14.88 -11.45 -10.70
C GLU A 279 14.13 -12.58 -9.99
N HIS A 280 13.26 -12.24 -9.02
CA HIS A 280 12.48 -13.24 -8.28
C HIS A 280 11.57 -14.08 -9.19
N CYS A 281 10.90 -13.44 -10.16
CA CYS A 281 10.05 -14.17 -11.10
C CYS A 281 10.87 -15.15 -11.97
N ARG A 282 12.09 -14.79 -12.39
CA ARG A 282 12.98 -15.68 -13.14
C ARG A 282 13.46 -16.85 -12.28
N ASP A 283 13.81 -16.61 -11.02
CA ASP A 283 14.24 -17.67 -10.11
C ASP A 283 13.12 -18.67 -9.86
N ARG A 284 11.89 -18.17 -9.60
CA ARG A 284 10.70 -19.01 -9.44
C ARG A 284 10.38 -19.80 -10.71
N LEU A 285 10.55 -19.18 -11.88
CA LEU A 285 10.38 -19.81 -13.19
C LEU A 285 11.35 -21.00 -13.36
N ALA A 286 12.63 -20.80 -13.05
CA ALA A 286 13.66 -21.83 -13.14
C ALA A 286 13.33 -23.01 -12.21
N SER A 287 13.05 -22.73 -10.94
CA SER A 287 12.70 -23.77 -9.96
C SER A 287 11.37 -24.48 -10.28
N ALA A 288 10.44 -23.83 -10.99
CA ALA A 288 9.19 -24.47 -11.41
C ALA A 288 9.42 -25.44 -12.59
N ARG A 289 10.31 -25.09 -13.53
CA ARG A 289 10.69 -25.98 -14.65
C ARG A 289 11.38 -27.24 -14.16
N GLU A 290 12.31 -27.12 -13.22
CA GLU A 290 13.01 -28.27 -12.60
C GLU A 290 12.05 -29.23 -11.89
N ARG A 291 10.98 -28.71 -11.27
CA ARG A 291 10.00 -29.52 -10.53
C ARG A 291 8.89 -30.11 -11.40
N GLY A 292 8.89 -29.88 -12.72
CA GLY A 292 7.83 -30.34 -13.63
C GLY A 292 6.42 -29.82 -13.31
N ARG A 293 6.29 -28.86 -12.37
CA ARG A 293 5.01 -28.28 -11.92
C ARG A 293 4.76 -26.97 -12.62
N PHE A 294 4.62 -27.02 -13.94
CA PHE A 294 4.37 -25.83 -14.71
C PHE A 294 2.89 -25.75 -15.13
N SER A 295 2.11 -24.97 -14.39
CA SER A 295 0.77 -24.54 -14.84
C SER A 295 0.94 -23.45 -15.89
N ILE A 296 1.35 -23.83 -17.11
CA ILE A 296 1.25 -22.92 -18.25
C ILE A 296 -0.24 -22.63 -18.42
N VAL A 297 -0.63 -21.36 -18.30
CA VAL A 297 -1.95 -20.95 -18.77
C VAL A 297 -1.93 -21.19 -20.27
N ASN A 298 -2.60 -22.26 -20.72
CA ASN A 298 -2.75 -22.54 -22.14
C ASN A 298 -3.59 -21.40 -22.71
N MET A 299 -2.92 -20.49 -23.42
CA MET A 299 -3.44 -19.19 -23.82
C MET A 299 -4.37 -19.31 -25.05
N SER A 300 -5.08 -20.43 -25.17
CA SER A 300 -5.95 -20.77 -26.31
C SER A 300 -7.43 -20.49 -26.07
N ALA A 301 -7.85 -20.01 -24.89
CA ALA A 301 -9.24 -19.64 -24.65
C ALA A 301 -9.39 -18.39 -23.74
N SER A 302 -9.81 -17.30 -24.36
CA SER A 302 -10.65 -16.24 -23.77
C SER A 302 -10.05 -15.09 -22.94
N TYR A 303 -8.73 -14.87 -22.92
CA TYR A 303 -8.18 -13.57 -22.49
C TYR A 303 -7.08 -13.10 -23.44
N ALA A 304 -7.47 -12.85 -24.69
CA ALA A 304 -6.75 -11.89 -25.51
C ALA A 304 -6.99 -10.51 -24.89
N TYR A 305 -6.12 -10.10 -23.96
CA TYR A 305 -5.84 -8.69 -23.83
C TYR A 305 -5.37 -8.26 -25.21
N ALA A 306 -6.24 -7.58 -25.96
CA ALA A 306 -5.84 -6.89 -27.17
C ALA A 306 -4.57 -6.10 -26.81
N PRO A 307 -3.43 -6.33 -27.48
CA PRO A 307 -2.32 -5.44 -27.32
C PRO A 307 -2.85 -4.05 -27.66
N TYR A 308 -2.79 -3.12 -26.72
CA TYR A 308 -3.07 -1.72 -26.98
C TYR A 308 -2.19 -1.28 -28.14
N GLY A 309 -2.78 -1.30 -29.35
CA GLY A 309 -2.34 -0.70 -30.60
C GLY A 309 -0.94 -1.07 -31.09
N PRO A 310 -0.67 -0.96 -32.40
CA PRO A 310 0.70 -0.76 -32.83
C PRO A 310 1.23 0.50 -32.12
N THR A 311 2.41 0.40 -31.52
CA THR A 311 3.27 1.56 -31.30
C THR A 311 3.46 2.24 -32.64
N SER A 312 2.68 3.27 -32.94
CA SER A 312 3.11 4.27 -33.89
C SER A 312 4.23 5.08 -33.21
N PRO A 313 5.41 5.24 -33.85
CA PRO A 313 6.09 6.51 -33.70
C PRO A 313 5.23 7.57 -34.41
N PHE A 314 5.34 8.86 -34.05
CA PHE A 314 4.51 9.98 -34.52
C PHE A 314 3.13 10.02 -33.81
N PHE A 315 2.72 11.08 -33.11
CA PHE A 315 3.02 12.52 -33.15
C PHE A 315 3.52 13.07 -31.80
#